data_AF-A0A2A4ZL43-F1
#
_entry.id   AF-A0A2A4ZL43-F1
#
_cell.length_a   1.000
_cell.length_b   1.000
_cell.length_c   1.000
_cell.angle_alpha   90.00
_cell.angle_beta   90.00
_cell.angle_gamma   90.00
#
_symmetry.space_group_name_H-M   'P 1'
#
loop_
_entity.id
_entity.type
_entity.pdbx_description
1 polymer ?
#
loop_
_entity_poly.entity_id
_entity_poly.type
_entity_poly.pdbx_seq_one_letter_code
_entity_poly.pdbx_strand_id
1 'polypeptide(L)'
;MPFTHSLKSLALTSSALCLISTLALADQVILDDLIVDGSACIGFDCVNGESFGFDTIRIKENNLRIHAVDTSNSASFPSNDWQITFNDSSNGGANKFSIDDITGGRTPFTIEASAPNHSLYVDDGGRVGLGTNQPVVELHIPDGDTPTLRLEQNGSSGFTPQTWDVAGNETNFFIRDATNGSKLPFKIKPSAPTNSLFVDTDGDVGLGTASPDARLDVTAPAAAVIAAIFQGAGTKVVDLKSTDNGAVQYRLQSNDGNRRVVALNGAGTTETQIVMDNSEIRLAGATDTGAGLWATISAAGIVTNIGSCTTAAPCDAVFDPDLYTVPSIEAHANQMWDNGYLPAVGPTLQGQPVNVMTKMTRILNELEHAHIYIDQLNQRISQLETQTVIK
;
A
#
# COMPACT_ATOMS: atom_id res chain seq x y z
N MET A 1 -56.85 -32.01 131.03
CA MET A 1 -58.01 -31.83 130.12
C MET A 1 -58.27 -30.34 129.99
N PRO A 2 -58.57 -29.74 128.81
CA PRO A 2 -58.56 -30.31 127.46
C PRO A 2 -57.77 -29.50 126.38
N PHE A 3 -57.29 -30.25 125.38
CA PHE A 3 -57.17 -30.04 123.91
C PHE A 3 -56.78 -28.68 123.25
N THR A 4 -55.81 -28.70 122.31
CA THR A 4 -56.03 -28.84 120.83
C THR A 4 -54.69 -28.79 120.04
N HIS A 5 -54.66 -29.46 118.86
CA HIS A 5 -53.53 -29.63 117.93
C HIS A 5 -53.30 -28.43 116.98
N SER A 6 -52.06 -28.24 116.48
CA SER A 6 -51.79 -27.82 115.07
C SER A 6 -50.34 -28.07 114.65
N LEU A 7 -50.13 -28.33 113.34
CA LEU A 7 -48.96 -28.91 112.67
C LEU A 7 -47.89 -27.89 112.17
N LYS A 8 -46.64 -28.40 112.09
CA LYS A 8 -45.57 -28.23 111.06
C LYS A 8 -45.01 -26.84 110.73
N SER A 9 -43.66 -26.75 110.71
CA SER A 9 -42.89 -26.04 109.67
C SER A 9 -41.42 -26.53 109.66
N LEU A 10 -40.96 -26.96 108.49
CA LEU A 10 -39.61 -27.43 108.18
C LEU A 10 -38.95 -26.37 107.28
N ALA A 11 -37.68 -26.07 107.56
CA ALA A 11 -36.86 -25.04 106.93
C ALA A 11 -36.69 -25.20 105.40
N LEU A 12 -36.57 -24.08 104.67
CA LEU A 12 -35.88 -24.04 103.38
C LEU A 12 -35.17 -22.68 103.18
N THR A 13 -33.86 -22.76 103.00
CA THR A 13 -32.91 -21.67 102.72
C THR A 13 -32.87 -21.35 101.22
N SER A 14 -32.96 -20.06 100.87
CA SER A 14 -32.80 -19.56 99.50
C SER A 14 -31.32 -19.41 99.12
N SER A 15 -30.87 -20.12 98.09
CA SER A 15 -29.59 -19.88 97.40
C SER A 15 -29.82 -19.07 96.13
N ALA A 16 -29.17 -17.91 96.04
CA ALA A 16 -29.14 -17.06 94.85
C ALA A 16 -28.25 -17.69 93.77
N LEU A 17 -28.82 -17.98 92.60
CA LEU A 17 -28.12 -18.50 91.44
C LEU A 17 -27.73 -17.31 90.54
N CYS A 18 -26.46 -16.91 90.57
CA CYS A 18 -25.90 -15.96 89.59
C CYS A 18 -25.86 -16.63 88.22
N LEU A 19 -26.77 -16.22 87.33
CA LEU A 19 -26.74 -16.55 85.91
C LEU A 19 -25.60 -15.77 85.23
N ILE A 20 -24.51 -16.49 84.94
CA ILE A 20 -23.49 -16.04 83.99
C ILE A 20 -24.09 -16.22 82.60
N SER A 21 -24.49 -15.12 81.96
CA SER A 21 -24.97 -15.13 80.57
C SER A 21 -23.80 -15.41 79.63
N THR A 22 -23.59 -16.68 79.25
CA THR A 22 -22.77 -17.01 78.08
C THR A 22 -23.47 -16.47 76.84
N LEU A 23 -22.78 -15.67 76.02
CA LEU A 23 -23.28 -15.28 74.71
C LEU A 23 -23.41 -16.55 73.86
N ALA A 24 -24.64 -16.94 73.53
CA ALA A 24 -24.87 -18.00 72.56
C ALA A 24 -24.54 -17.43 71.17
N LEU A 25 -23.45 -17.93 70.56
CA LEU A 25 -23.13 -17.68 69.15
C LEU A 25 -23.93 -18.70 68.32
N ALA A 26 -25.17 -18.35 68.00
CA ALA A 26 -25.96 -19.07 67.02
C ALA A 26 -25.95 -18.28 65.72
N ASP A 27 -25.73 -18.95 64.60
CA ASP A 27 -25.89 -18.34 63.28
C ASP A 27 -27.37 -17.98 63.07
N GLN A 28 -27.61 -16.82 62.47
CA GLN A 28 -28.95 -16.44 62.06
C GLN A 28 -29.23 -17.08 60.70
N VAL A 29 -30.15 -18.04 60.68
CA VAL A 29 -30.68 -18.62 59.44
C VAL A 29 -32.06 -18.04 59.22
N ILE A 30 -32.21 -17.23 58.17
CA ILE A 30 -33.51 -16.71 57.74
C ILE A 30 -34.03 -17.68 56.67
N LEU A 31 -35.10 -18.42 56.99
CA LEU A 31 -35.70 -19.44 56.11
C LEU A 31 -36.65 -18.85 55.06
N ASP A 32 -36.79 -17.54 55.04
CA ASP A 32 -37.65 -16.76 54.15
C ASP A 32 -36.89 -15.52 53.64
N ASP A 33 -37.55 -14.66 52.88
CA ASP A 33 -36.96 -13.43 52.36
C ASP A 33 -36.49 -12.49 53.49
N LEU A 34 -35.23 -12.03 53.40
CA LEU A 34 -34.72 -10.96 54.26
C LEU A 34 -35.00 -9.60 53.61
N ILE A 35 -36.02 -8.91 54.12
CA ILE A 35 -36.30 -7.51 53.77
C ILE A 35 -35.71 -6.61 54.86
N VAL A 36 -34.72 -5.79 54.50
CA VAL A 36 -34.19 -4.74 55.37
C VAL A 36 -34.74 -3.41 54.90
N ASP A 37 -35.66 -2.82 55.68
CA ASP A 37 -36.12 -1.44 55.46
C ASP A 37 -35.09 -0.47 56.03
N GLY A 38 -34.45 0.33 55.15
CA GLY A 38 -33.32 1.20 55.48
C GLY A 38 -32.00 0.67 54.92
N SER A 39 -31.03 0.40 55.79
CA SER A 39 -29.66 0.03 55.39
C SER A 39 -29.11 -1.17 56.17
N ALA A 40 -28.23 -1.95 55.53
CA ALA A 40 -27.51 -3.06 56.15
C ALA A 40 -25.98 -2.83 56.12
N CYS A 41 -25.31 -3.17 57.22
CA CYS A 41 -23.84 -3.25 57.27
C CYS A 41 -23.42 -4.71 57.39
N ILE A 42 -22.56 -5.18 56.47
CA ILE A 42 -22.04 -6.54 56.44
C ILE A 42 -20.51 -6.51 56.57
N GLY A 43 -19.95 -7.35 57.44
CA GLY A 43 -18.50 -7.49 57.62
C GLY A 43 -18.01 -7.17 59.03
N PHE A 44 -16.76 -7.52 59.28
CA PHE A 44 -16.14 -7.48 60.61
C PHE A 44 -16.03 -6.05 61.19
N ASP A 45 -15.92 -5.04 60.33
CA ASP A 45 -15.69 -3.64 60.74
C ASP A 45 -16.99 -2.82 60.86
N CYS A 46 -18.15 -3.47 60.83
CA CYS A 46 -19.44 -2.84 61.11
C CYS A 46 -19.60 -2.52 62.60
N VAL A 47 -20.13 -1.33 62.93
CA VAL A 47 -20.32 -0.92 64.34
C VAL A 47 -21.78 -0.64 64.67
N ASN A 48 -22.11 -0.74 65.97
CA ASN A 48 -23.43 -0.36 66.46
C ASN A 48 -23.64 1.17 66.31
N GLY A 49 -24.79 1.58 65.78
CA GLY A 49 -25.08 2.99 65.49
C GLY A 49 -24.39 3.54 64.24
N GLU A 50 -24.06 2.68 63.27
CA GLU A 50 -23.45 3.06 61.99
C GLU A 50 -24.27 4.15 61.27
N SER A 51 -23.59 5.17 60.73
CA SER A 51 -24.19 6.20 59.88
C SER A 51 -24.06 5.82 58.41
N PHE A 52 -25.19 5.53 57.76
CA PHE A 52 -25.22 5.04 56.38
C PHE A 52 -25.23 6.13 55.31
N GLY A 53 -25.70 7.34 55.62
CA GLY A 53 -25.87 8.37 54.59
C GLY A 53 -26.87 7.90 53.52
N PHE A 54 -26.41 7.80 52.26
CA PHE A 54 -27.22 7.29 51.14
C PHE A 54 -26.94 5.81 50.83
N ASP A 55 -26.04 5.14 51.56
CA ASP A 55 -25.73 3.73 51.31
C ASP A 55 -26.86 2.83 51.79
N THR A 56 -27.44 2.05 50.89
CA THR A 56 -28.39 0.98 51.25
C THR A 56 -27.66 -0.25 51.81
N ILE A 57 -26.49 -0.58 51.26
CA ILE A 57 -25.63 -1.67 51.76
C ILE A 57 -24.22 -1.12 51.90
N ARG A 58 -23.62 -1.33 53.08
CA ARG A 58 -22.20 -1.05 53.32
C ARG A 58 -21.50 -2.34 53.71
N ILE A 59 -20.40 -2.65 53.03
CA ILE A 59 -19.58 -3.83 53.32
C ILE A 59 -18.24 -3.34 53.88
N LYS A 60 -17.86 -3.78 55.08
CA LYS A 60 -16.68 -3.25 55.80
C LYS A 60 -15.81 -4.38 56.34
N GLU A 61 -14.62 -4.51 55.75
CA GLU A 61 -13.54 -5.39 56.17
C GLU A 61 -12.26 -5.00 55.41
N ASN A 62 -11.11 -5.55 55.81
CA ASN A 62 -9.84 -5.30 55.13
C ASN A 62 -9.68 -6.10 53.82
N ASN A 63 -10.43 -7.19 53.63
CA ASN A 63 -10.31 -8.11 52.50
C ASN A 63 -11.67 -8.37 51.85
N LEU A 64 -12.34 -7.29 51.44
CA LEU A 64 -13.72 -7.29 50.94
C LEU A 64 -13.92 -8.19 49.72
N ARG A 65 -14.76 -9.22 49.85
CA ARG A 65 -15.16 -10.14 48.76
C ARG A 65 -16.66 -10.39 48.74
N ILE A 66 -17.24 -10.44 47.55
CA ILE A 66 -18.57 -11.03 47.34
C ILE A 66 -18.37 -12.28 46.50
N HIS A 67 -18.54 -13.44 47.12
CA HIS A 67 -18.22 -14.73 46.52
C HIS A 67 -19.51 -15.49 46.19
N ALA A 68 -19.71 -15.79 44.90
CA ALA A 68 -20.73 -16.70 44.42
C ALA A 68 -20.11 -18.10 44.28
N VAL A 69 -20.41 -18.96 45.25
CA VAL A 69 -20.01 -20.37 45.25
C VAL A 69 -21.12 -21.19 44.59
N ASP A 70 -20.83 -21.75 43.43
CA ASP A 70 -21.74 -22.66 42.74
C ASP A 70 -21.63 -24.06 43.34
N THR A 71 -22.76 -24.61 43.79
CA THR A 71 -22.81 -25.94 44.42
C THR A 71 -23.30 -27.04 43.47
N SER A 72 -23.44 -26.74 42.18
CA SER A 72 -23.91 -27.69 41.18
C SER A 72 -22.89 -28.82 41.02
N ASN A 73 -23.36 -30.06 41.11
CA ASN A 73 -22.51 -31.25 41.08
C ASN A 73 -22.78 -32.15 39.85
N SER A 74 -23.63 -31.70 38.94
CA SER A 74 -23.95 -32.37 37.69
C SER A 74 -23.25 -31.66 36.53
N ALA A 75 -22.65 -32.43 35.63
CA ALA A 75 -22.02 -31.91 34.42
C ALA A 75 -23.01 -31.22 33.45
N SER A 76 -24.33 -31.32 33.70
CA SER A 76 -25.36 -30.66 32.90
C SER A 76 -25.55 -29.17 33.23
N PHE A 77 -24.92 -28.68 34.30
CA PHE A 77 -25.02 -27.27 34.71
C PHE A 77 -23.64 -26.59 34.71
N PRO A 78 -23.57 -25.28 34.44
CA PRO A 78 -22.39 -24.49 34.77
C PRO A 78 -22.05 -24.66 36.26
N SER A 79 -20.75 -24.65 36.58
CA SER A 79 -20.25 -24.90 37.95
C SER A 79 -19.07 -23.98 38.30
N ASN A 80 -19.06 -22.77 37.75
CA ASN A 80 -17.94 -21.85 37.90
C ASN A 80 -18.19 -20.86 39.05
N ASP A 81 -17.24 -20.77 39.96
CA ASP A 81 -17.28 -19.85 41.09
C ASP A 81 -16.74 -18.48 40.66
N TRP A 82 -17.50 -17.44 41.00
CA TRP A 82 -17.17 -16.06 40.66
C TRP A 82 -17.08 -15.20 41.91
N GLN A 83 -16.15 -14.25 41.90
CA GLN A 83 -15.97 -13.32 43.01
C GLN A 83 -15.85 -11.88 42.51
N ILE A 84 -16.52 -10.97 43.22
CA ILE A 84 -16.22 -9.54 43.15
C ILE A 84 -15.17 -9.23 44.21
N THR A 85 -14.05 -8.67 43.78
CA THR A 85 -12.91 -8.33 44.64
C THR A 85 -12.70 -6.84 44.72
N PHE A 86 -12.63 -6.33 45.95
CA PHE A 86 -12.23 -4.96 46.25
C PHE A 86 -10.85 -5.00 46.90
N ASN A 87 -9.87 -4.42 46.20
CA ASN A 87 -8.45 -4.39 46.55
C ASN A 87 -7.80 -5.78 46.76
N ASP A 88 -6.48 -5.83 46.56
CA ASP A 88 -5.69 -7.00 46.94
C ASP A 88 -5.54 -7.11 48.47
N SER A 89 -5.39 -8.34 48.95
CA SER A 89 -5.21 -8.66 50.39
C SER A 89 -3.75 -8.67 50.83
N SER A 90 -2.82 -8.60 49.89
CA SER A 90 -1.38 -8.56 50.17
C SER A 90 -0.92 -7.17 50.56
N ASN A 91 0.04 -7.08 51.49
CA ASN A 91 0.67 -5.81 51.81
C ASN A 91 1.39 -5.23 50.57
N GLY A 92 1.00 -4.03 50.15
CA GLY A 92 1.47 -3.41 48.91
C GLY A 92 0.79 -3.94 47.62
N GLY A 93 -0.31 -4.69 47.76
CA GLY A 93 -1.12 -5.13 46.62
C GLY A 93 -1.85 -4.00 45.91
N ALA A 94 -2.49 -4.30 44.78
CA ALA A 94 -3.16 -3.30 43.97
C ALA A 94 -4.47 -2.80 44.61
N ASN A 95 -4.69 -1.48 44.52
CA ASN A 95 -5.99 -0.88 44.80
C ASN A 95 -6.86 -1.03 43.55
N LYS A 96 -7.95 -1.79 43.61
CA LYS A 96 -8.71 -2.17 42.40
C LYS A 96 -10.13 -2.65 42.69
N PHE A 97 -10.92 -2.70 41.62
CA PHE A 97 -12.17 -3.45 41.52
C PHE A 97 -12.01 -4.53 40.46
N SER A 98 -12.29 -5.79 40.80
CA SER A 98 -12.08 -6.93 39.89
C SER A 98 -13.26 -7.91 39.90
N ILE A 99 -13.45 -8.56 38.74
CA ILE A 99 -14.27 -9.76 38.61
C ILE A 99 -13.30 -10.94 38.43
N ASP A 100 -13.35 -11.88 39.37
CA ASP A 100 -12.46 -13.04 39.41
C ASP A 100 -13.23 -14.33 39.11
N ASP A 101 -12.64 -15.14 38.24
CA ASP A 101 -12.98 -16.54 38.03
C ASP A 101 -12.16 -17.37 39.03
N ILE A 102 -12.81 -17.78 40.13
CA ILE A 102 -12.15 -18.46 41.24
C ILE A 102 -11.82 -19.90 40.87
N THR A 103 -12.73 -20.60 40.19
CA THR A 103 -12.51 -21.98 39.74
C THR A 103 -11.35 -22.05 38.74
N GLY A 104 -11.30 -21.13 37.79
CA GLY A 104 -10.27 -21.06 36.76
C GLY A 104 -8.98 -20.36 37.18
N GLY A 105 -8.96 -19.69 38.34
CA GLY A 105 -7.81 -18.94 38.86
C GLY A 105 -7.43 -17.75 37.98
N ARG A 106 -8.41 -17.03 37.44
CA ARG A 106 -8.22 -15.92 36.48
C ARG A 106 -8.95 -14.66 36.94
N THR A 107 -8.52 -13.52 36.44
CA THR A 107 -9.20 -12.24 36.65
C THR A 107 -9.54 -11.63 35.29
N PRO A 108 -10.72 -11.92 34.73
CA PRO A 108 -11.09 -11.41 33.40
C PRO A 108 -11.27 -9.89 33.33
N PHE A 109 -11.59 -9.22 34.43
CA PHE A 109 -11.82 -7.78 34.45
C PHE A 109 -11.21 -7.12 35.69
N THR A 110 -10.56 -5.97 35.50
CA THR A 110 -10.01 -5.15 36.58
C THR A 110 -10.02 -3.68 36.19
N ILE A 111 -10.44 -2.84 37.14
CA ILE A 111 -10.22 -1.39 37.13
C ILE A 111 -9.33 -1.05 38.32
N GLU A 112 -8.13 -0.53 38.06
CA GLU A 112 -7.24 -0.03 39.12
C GLU A 112 -7.67 1.34 39.63
N ALA A 113 -7.36 1.62 40.89
CA ALA A 113 -7.53 2.93 41.48
C ALA A 113 -6.69 3.96 40.70
N SER A 114 -7.29 5.11 40.38
CA SER A 114 -6.75 6.17 39.51
C SER A 114 -6.99 6.00 38.01
N ALA A 115 -7.67 4.94 37.56
CA ALA A 115 -8.25 4.95 36.21
C ALA A 115 -9.10 6.23 36.03
N PRO A 116 -8.81 7.09 35.03
CA PRO A 116 -9.54 8.33 34.84
C PRO A 116 -11.02 8.12 34.55
N ASN A 117 -11.81 9.20 34.73
CA ASN A 117 -13.21 9.20 34.32
C ASN A 117 -13.33 8.76 32.86
N HIS A 118 -14.29 7.87 32.59
CA HIS A 118 -14.60 7.38 31.25
C HIS A 118 -13.45 6.59 30.59
N SER A 119 -12.56 5.95 31.39
CA SER A 119 -11.55 5.02 30.88
C SER A 119 -12.16 3.92 29.98
N LEU A 120 -13.31 3.39 30.39
CA LEU A 120 -14.23 2.60 29.58
C LEU A 120 -15.63 3.15 29.83
N TYR A 121 -16.30 3.62 28.79
CA TYR A 121 -17.66 4.15 28.86
C TYR A 121 -18.53 3.49 27.80
N VAL A 122 -19.71 3.03 28.18
CA VAL A 122 -20.73 2.53 27.25
C VAL A 122 -21.93 3.47 27.38
N ASP A 123 -22.29 4.14 26.29
CA ASP A 123 -23.42 5.05 26.29
C ASP A 123 -24.77 4.34 26.08
N ASP A 124 -25.87 5.09 26.12
CA ASP A 124 -27.23 4.57 25.95
C ASP A 124 -27.56 4.13 24.51
N GLY A 125 -26.71 4.49 23.55
CA GLY A 125 -26.72 4.00 22.18
C GLY A 125 -25.88 2.72 21.97
N GLY A 126 -25.18 2.24 23.00
CA GLY A 126 -24.30 1.08 22.92
C GLY A 126 -22.92 1.36 22.32
N ARG A 127 -22.51 2.63 22.19
CA ARG A 127 -21.19 3.03 21.70
C ARG A 127 -20.16 2.99 22.83
N VAL A 128 -18.93 2.63 22.49
CA VAL A 128 -17.82 2.53 23.45
C VAL A 128 -16.91 3.76 23.34
N GLY A 129 -16.75 4.48 24.44
CA GLY A 129 -15.76 5.53 24.62
C GLY A 129 -14.55 5.02 25.40
N LEU A 130 -13.34 5.27 24.88
CA LEU A 130 -12.09 5.10 25.62
C LEU A 130 -11.53 6.49 25.91
N GLY A 131 -11.72 6.97 27.14
CA GLY A 131 -11.35 8.33 27.57
C GLY A 131 -12.42 9.40 27.31
N THR A 132 -13.65 9.02 26.95
CA THR A 132 -14.75 9.95 26.69
C THR A 132 -16.11 9.39 27.09
N ASN A 133 -17.00 10.25 27.60
CA ASN A 133 -18.42 9.93 27.83
C ASN A 133 -19.34 10.38 26.69
N GLN A 134 -18.78 10.93 25.61
CA GLN A 134 -19.51 11.36 24.43
C GLN A 134 -18.92 10.66 23.19
N PRO A 135 -19.02 9.32 23.11
CA PRO A 135 -18.69 8.64 21.86
C PRO A 135 -19.63 9.12 20.75
N VAL A 136 -19.09 9.43 19.57
CA VAL A 136 -19.89 9.89 18.41
C VAL A 136 -20.10 8.79 17.37
N VAL A 137 -19.31 7.73 17.46
CA VAL A 137 -19.33 6.52 16.61
C VAL A 137 -19.17 5.28 17.51
N GLU A 138 -19.33 4.09 16.96
CA GLU A 138 -19.37 2.81 17.68
C GLU A 138 -18.19 2.60 18.64
N LEU A 139 -16.99 3.05 18.23
CA LEU A 139 -15.79 3.11 19.07
C LEU A 139 -15.11 4.46 18.91
N HIS A 140 -15.04 5.24 19.98
CA HIS A 140 -14.43 6.57 19.98
C HIS A 140 -13.24 6.63 20.95
N ILE A 141 -12.06 6.94 20.42
CA ILE A 141 -10.78 7.02 21.15
C ILE A 141 -10.16 8.40 20.93
N PRO A 142 -10.59 9.45 21.67
CA PRO A 142 -9.92 10.74 21.62
C PRO A 142 -8.62 10.71 22.42
N ASP A 143 -7.54 11.19 21.82
CA ASP A 143 -6.26 11.41 22.48
C ASP A 143 -5.66 12.75 22.01
N GLY A 144 -4.78 13.35 22.83
CA GLY A 144 -4.15 14.63 22.53
C GLY A 144 -3.09 14.53 21.44
N ASP A 145 -2.51 13.35 21.21
CA ASP A 145 -1.53 13.13 20.15
C ASP A 145 -1.60 11.67 19.66
N THR A 146 -1.91 11.50 18.38
CA THR A 146 -1.82 10.22 17.66
C THR A 146 -2.60 9.07 18.35
N PRO A 147 -3.94 9.18 18.47
CA PRO A 147 -4.77 8.05 18.90
C PRO A 147 -4.47 6.81 18.07
N THR A 148 -4.32 5.67 18.75
CA THR A 148 -3.74 4.46 18.16
C THR A 148 -4.47 3.21 18.64
N LEU A 149 -4.73 2.29 17.70
CA LEU A 149 -5.05 0.89 17.98
C LEU A 149 -3.81 0.04 17.77
N ARG A 150 -3.42 -0.74 18.77
CA ARG A 150 -2.31 -1.69 18.70
C ARG A 150 -2.80 -3.12 18.48
N LEU A 151 -2.20 -3.80 17.51
CA LEU A 151 -2.34 -5.23 17.24
C LEU A 151 -0.99 -5.90 17.51
N GLU A 152 -0.91 -6.74 18.53
CA GLU A 152 0.34 -7.36 18.98
C GLU A 152 0.25 -8.89 18.97
N GLN A 153 1.12 -9.52 18.19
CA GLN A 153 1.52 -10.90 18.35
C GLN A 153 2.68 -10.95 19.35
N ASN A 154 2.41 -11.31 20.59
CA ASN A 154 3.39 -11.25 21.70
C ASN A 154 4.27 -12.52 21.84
N GLY A 155 4.16 -13.47 20.91
CA GLY A 155 4.93 -14.72 20.90
C GLY A 155 4.51 -15.79 21.90
N SER A 156 3.48 -15.55 22.73
CA SER A 156 2.96 -16.52 23.70
C SER A 156 2.50 -17.84 23.07
N SER A 157 2.16 -17.83 21.78
CA SER A 157 1.75 -19.01 20.99
C SER A 157 2.87 -19.57 20.09
N GLY A 158 4.14 -19.21 20.33
CA GLY A 158 5.30 -19.77 19.61
C GLY A 158 5.62 -19.14 18.24
N PHE A 159 4.83 -18.15 17.80
CA PHE A 159 5.12 -17.37 16.59
C PHE A 159 6.07 -16.21 16.89
N THR A 160 6.87 -15.78 15.91
CA THR A 160 7.79 -14.63 16.07
C THR A 160 7.01 -13.37 16.46
N PRO A 161 7.40 -12.64 17.51
CA PRO A 161 6.67 -11.44 17.92
C PRO A 161 6.58 -10.39 16.81
N GLN A 162 5.42 -9.75 16.69
CA GLN A 162 5.17 -8.69 15.72
C GLN A 162 4.10 -7.73 16.24
N THR A 163 4.35 -6.42 16.11
CA THR A 163 3.47 -5.36 16.60
C THR A 163 3.16 -4.39 15.47
N TRP A 164 1.87 -4.18 15.23
CA TRP A 164 1.35 -3.22 14.27
C TRP A 164 0.47 -2.20 14.97
N ASP A 165 0.63 -0.93 14.58
CA ASP A 165 -0.23 0.15 15.06
C ASP A 165 -1.02 0.73 13.88
N VAL A 166 -2.32 0.96 14.08
CA VAL A 166 -3.19 1.75 13.20
C VAL A 166 -3.47 3.06 13.90
N ALA A 167 -3.04 4.17 13.30
CA ALA A 167 -3.09 5.46 13.97
C ALA A 167 -3.32 6.62 12.99
N GLY A 168 -3.74 7.76 13.53
CA GLY A 168 -3.95 8.98 12.77
C GLY A 168 -3.66 10.23 13.59
N ASN A 169 -3.12 11.25 12.93
CA ASN A 169 -2.87 12.58 13.50
C ASN A 169 -2.91 13.67 12.41
N GLU A 170 -2.55 14.90 12.77
CA GLU A 170 -2.55 16.08 11.90
C GLU A 170 -1.56 16.01 10.73
N THR A 171 -0.68 15.01 10.72
CA THR A 171 0.30 14.83 9.64
C THR A 171 -0.04 13.66 8.73
N ASN A 172 -0.72 12.62 9.24
CA ASN A 172 -1.17 11.45 8.47
C ASN A 172 -2.05 10.44 9.23
N PHE A 173 -2.83 9.68 8.47
CA PHE A 173 -3.31 8.33 8.82
C PHE A 173 -2.30 7.28 8.32
N PHE A 174 -1.98 6.26 9.13
CA PHE A 174 -0.92 5.31 8.79
C PHE A 174 -1.06 3.94 9.45
N ILE A 175 -0.35 2.97 8.85
CA ILE A 175 -0.04 1.67 9.46
C ILE A 175 1.45 1.68 9.81
N ARG A 176 1.78 1.40 11.07
CA ARG A 176 3.17 1.39 11.58
C ARG A 176 3.61 -0.01 11.97
N ASP A 177 4.73 -0.44 11.42
CA ASP A 177 5.48 -1.62 11.88
C ASP A 177 6.32 -1.22 13.10
N ALA A 178 5.75 -1.37 14.30
CA ALA A 178 6.40 -0.96 15.54
C ALA A 178 7.62 -1.84 15.87
N THR A 179 7.61 -3.11 15.41
CA THR A 179 8.71 -4.05 15.62
C THR A 179 9.94 -3.68 14.81
N ASN A 180 9.78 -3.36 13.52
CA ASN A 180 10.92 -3.19 12.61
C ASN A 180 11.35 -1.73 12.44
N GLY A 181 11.47 -1.01 13.56
CA GLY A 181 11.97 0.37 13.59
C GLY A 181 10.91 1.43 13.28
N SER A 182 9.64 1.17 13.61
CA SER A 182 8.53 2.13 13.40
C SER A 182 8.35 2.54 11.94
N LYS A 183 8.57 1.63 11.00
CA LYS A 183 8.38 1.89 9.57
C LYS A 183 6.90 2.15 9.28
N LEU A 184 6.65 3.05 8.32
CA LEU A 184 5.30 3.42 7.88
C LEU A 184 5.05 2.92 6.45
N PRO A 185 4.81 1.61 6.23
CA PRO A 185 4.60 1.06 4.89
C PRO A 185 3.34 1.60 4.19
N PHE A 186 2.38 2.11 4.96
CA PHE A 186 1.18 2.75 4.42
C PHE A 186 0.90 4.08 5.12
N LYS A 187 0.64 5.12 4.35
CA LYS A 187 0.40 6.48 4.83
C LYS A 187 -0.51 7.25 3.89
N ILE A 188 -1.55 7.88 4.43
CA ILE A 188 -2.40 8.88 3.77
C ILE A 188 -2.20 10.20 4.50
N LYS A 189 -1.79 11.25 3.78
CA LYS A 189 -1.68 12.60 4.35
C LYS A 189 -3.05 13.28 4.39
N PRO A 190 -3.29 14.21 5.33
CA PRO A 190 -4.51 15.01 5.34
C PRO A 190 -4.71 15.71 4.00
N SER A 191 -5.96 15.88 3.59
CA SER A 191 -6.36 16.48 2.31
C SER A 191 -5.96 15.69 1.05
N ALA A 192 -5.57 14.41 1.18
CA ALA A 192 -5.55 13.52 0.03
C ALA A 192 -6.94 13.50 -0.63
N PRO A 193 -7.06 13.72 -1.95
CA PRO A 193 -8.35 13.75 -2.63
C PRO A 193 -9.14 12.45 -2.45
N THR A 194 -10.47 12.54 -2.53
CA THR A 194 -11.34 11.36 -2.64
C THR A 194 -10.87 10.48 -3.80
N ASN A 195 -10.89 9.17 -3.60
CA ASN A 195 -10.45 8.17 -4.58
C ASN A 195 -8.95 8.27 -4.96
N SER A 196 -8.10 8.80 -4.07
CA SER A 196 -6.63 8.75 -4.26
C SER A 196 -6.13 7.30 -4.41
N LEU A 197 -6.76 6.37 -3.69
CA LEU A 197 -6.67 4.93 -3.90
C LEU A 197 -8.09 4.39 -3.75
N PHE A 198 -8.62 3.81 -4.81
CA PHE A 198 -9.94 3.19 -4.86
C PHE A 198 -9.82 1.76 -5.34
N VAL A 199 -10.55 0.84 -4.72
CA VAL A 199 -10.64 -0.56 -5.16
C VAL A 199 -12.12 -0.84 -5.39
N ASP A 200 -12.48 -1.12 -6.64
CA ASP A 200 -13.85 -1.37 -7.04
C ASP A 200 -14.31 -2.80 -6.68
N THR A 201 -15.61 -3.08 -6.79
CA THR A 201 -16.20 -4.39 -6.46
C THR A 201 -15.65 -5.53 -7.29
N ASP A 202 -15.20 -5.25 -8.51
CA ASP A 202 -14.58 -6.22 -9.41
C ASP A 202 -13.06 -6.37 -9.20
N GLY A 203 -12.50 -5.65 -8.22
CA GLY A 203 -11.08 -5.67 -7.85
C GLY A 203 -10.20 -4.71 -8.64
N ASP A 204 -10.79 -3.89 -9.52
CA ASP A 204 -10.08 -2.88 -10.30
C ASP A 204 -9.61 -1.73 -9.41
N VAL A 205 -8.39 -1.25 -9.62
CA VAL A 205 -7.76 -0.20 -8.81
C VAL A 205 -7.80 1.13 -9.54
N GLY A 206 -8.49 2.10 -8.95
CA GLY A 206 -8.51 3.49 -9.38
C GLY A 206 -7.50 4.34 -8.60
N LEU A 207 -6.67 5.10 -9.31
CA LEU A 207 -5.87 6.19 -8.76
C LEU A 207 -6.43 7.51 -9.30
N GLY A 208 -7.22 8.20 -8.48
CA GLY A 208 -7.92 9.45 -8.83
C GLY A 208 -9.34 9.27 -9.37
N THR A 209 -9.82 8.03 -9.52
CA THR A 209 -11.17 7.70 -10.04
C THR A 209 -11.88 6.67 -9.15
N ALA A 210 -13.21 6.79 -9.01
CA ALA A 210 -14.09 5.80 -8.38
C ALA A 210 -14.76 4.86 -9.40
N SER A 211 -14.43 5.00 -10.68
CA SER A 211 -15.00 4.18 -11.75
C SER A 211 -13.85 3.83 -12.69
N PRO A 212 -12.95 2.92 -12.27
CA PRO A 212 -11.84 2.51 -13.10
C PRO A 212 -12.33 1.78 -14.35
N ASP A 213 -11.86 2.19 -15.52
CA ASP A 213 -12.19 1.53 -16.81
C ASP A 213 -11.32 0.30 -17.11
N ALA A 214 -10.35 0.00 -16.24
CA ALA A 214 -9.43 -1.12 -16.35
C ALA A 214 -8.90 -1.55 -14.97
N ARG A 215 -8.26 -2.74 -14.92
CA ARG A 215 -7.62 -3.33 -13.72
C ARG A 215 -6.77 -2.34 -12.91
N LEU A 216 -6.08 -1.43 -13.60
CA LEU A 216 -5.44 -0.26 -13.02
C LEU A 216 -5.78 0.93 -13.90
N ASP A 217 -6.50 1.89 -13.35
CA ASP A 217 -6.86 3.14 -14.01
C ASP A 217 -6.27 4.33 -13.24
N VAL A 218 -5.54 5.19 -13.94
CA VAL A 218 -4.85 6.33 -13.36
C VAL A 218 -5.33 7.58 -14.06
N THR A 219 -5.97 8.47 -13.29
CA THR A 219 -6.57 9.70 -13.81
C THR A 219 -6.11 10.90 -12.99
N ALA A 220 -6.00 12.05 -13.65
CA ALA A 220 -5.74 13.32 -12.97
C ALA A 220 -6.53 14.44 -13.67
N PRO A 221 -7.14 15.37 -12.91
CA PRO A 221 -8.08 16.33 -13.47
C PRO A 221 -7.47 17.48 -14.30
N ALA A 222 -6.15 17.74 -14.25
CA ALA A 222 -5.57 18.92 -14.91
C ALA A 222 -4.08 18.85 -15.28
N ALA A 223 -3.41 17.70 -15.17
CA ALA A 223 -1.97 17.58 -15.40
C ALA A 223 -1.62 16.36 -16.27
N ALA A 224 -0.39 16.34 -16.78
CA ALA A 224 0.17 15.13 -17.36
C ALA A 224 0.05 13.98 -16.35
N VAL A 225 -0.62 12.90 -16.76
CA VAL A 225 -0.71 11.70 -15.94
C VAL A 225 0.59 10.92 -16.11
N ILE A 226 1.42 10.91 -15.07
CA ILE A 226 2.59 10.04 -14.98
C ILE A 226 2.21 8.88 -14.07
N ALA A 227 1.80 7.76 -14.67
CA ALA A 227 1.35 6.59 -13.92
C ALA A 227 2.47 5.95 -13.09
N ALA A 228 3.71 5.98 -13.58
CA ALA A 228 4.87 5.43 -12.88
C ALA A 228 6.17 6.18 -13.22
N ILE A 229 7.05 6.32 -12.23
CA ILE A 229 8.43 6.77 -12.41
C ILE A 229 9.38 5.75 -11.79
N PHE A 230 10.27 5.18 -12.60
CA PHE A 230 11.24 4.19 -12.16
C PHE A 230 12.61 4.86 -11.96
N GLN A 231 13.04 5.07 -10.70
CA GLN A 231 14.26 5.81 -10.35
C GLN A 231 15.30 4.95 -9.61
N GLY A 232 16.54 5.44 -9.48
CA GLY A 232 17.66 4.78 -8.80
C GLY A 232 18.66 4.13 -9.76
N ALA A 233 19.69 3.46 -9.21
CA ALA A 233 20.70 2.77 -10.00
C ALA A 233 20.15 1.50 -10.70
N GLY A 234 20.88 1.02 -11.71
CA GLY A 234 20.54 -0.21 -12.45
C GLY A 234 19.45 -0.04 -13.52
N THR A 235 19.17 -1.13 -14.23
CA THR A 235 18.22 -1.17 -15.36
C THR A 235 16.77 -1.02 -14.88
N LYS A 236 15.98 -0.21 -15.58
CA LYS A 236 14.53 -0.11 -15.38
C LYS A 236 13.83 -0.83 -16.53
N VAL A 237 12.96 -1.77 -16.19
CA VAL A 237 12.33 -2.67 -17.17
C VAL A 237 10.82 -2.62 -16.97
N VAL A 238 10.10 -2.45 -18.08
CA VAL A 238 8.68 -2.76 -18.17
C VAL A 238 8.58 -4.12 -18.84
N ASP A 239 8.19 -5.14 -18.08
CA ASP A 239 8.11 -6.52 -18.54
C ASP A 239 6.64 -6.85 -18.87
N LEU A 240 6.37 -7.15 -20.14
CA LEU A 240 5.04 -7.47 -20.64
C LEU A 240 5.07 -8.90 -21.20
N LYS A 241 4.27 -9.79 -20.60
CA LYS A 241 4.28 -11.23 -20.91
C LYS A 241 2.87 -11.73 -21.18
N SER A 242 2.74 -12.60 -22.17
CA SER A 242 1.58 -13.45 -22.39
C SER A 242 1.99 -14.91 -22.19
N THR A 243 1.14 -15.68 -21.51
CA THR A 243 1.31 -17.13 -21.29
C THR A 243 0.40 -17.96 -22.19
N ASP A 244 -0.39 -17.30 -23.04
CA ASP A 244 -1.46 -17.88 -23.85
C ASP A 244 -1.28 -17.59 -25.36
N ASN A 245 -0.07 -17.19 -25.77
CA ASN A 245 0.26 -16.73 -27.13
C ASN A 245 -0.50 -15.47 -27.57
N GLY A 246 -1.11 -14.75 -26.63
CA GLY A 246 -1.67 -13.41 -26.84
C GLY A 246 -0.60 -12.39 -27.24
N ALA A 247 -1.00 -11.40 -28.03
CA ALA A 247 -0.12 -10.32 -28.44
C ALA A 247 0.27 -9.44 -27.24
N VAL A 248 1.56 -9.15 -27.12
CA VAL A 248 2.09 -8.14 -26.19
C VAL A 248 2.22 -6.81 -26.93
N GLN A 249 1.62 -5.74 -26.38
CA GLN A 249 1.48 -4.47 -27.10
C GLN A 249 1.72 -3.26 -26.19
N TYR A 250 2.25 -2.20 -26.79
CA TYR A 250 2.15 -0.84 -26.28
C TYR A 250 1.08 -0.12 -27.10
N ARG A 251 -0.05 0.22 -26.48
CA ARG A 251 -1.14 0.96 -27.14
C ARG A 251 -1.02 2.44 -26.80
N LEU A 252 -0.87 3.26 -27.83
CA LEU A 252 -0.83 4.71 -27.72
C LEU A 252 -2.09 5.26 -28.41
N GLN A 253 -2.94 5.95 -27.64
CA GLN A 253 -4.13 6.61 -28.15
C GLN A 253 -4.02 8.10 -27.90
N SER A 254 -4.23 8.88 -28.95
CA SER A 254 -4.40 10.33 -28.87
C SER A 254 -5.43 10.75 -29.91
N ASN A 255 -6.13 11.85 -29.65
CA ASN A 255 -7.07 12.45 -30.60
C ASN A 255 -6.35 13.15 -31.76
N ASP A 256 -5.04 13.35 -31.64
CA ASP A 256 -4.14 13.82 -32.69
C ASP A 256 -3.14 12.72 -33.10
N GLY A 257 -2.37 12.96 -34.17
CA GLY A 257 -1.27 12.09 -34.59
C GLY A 257 -0.04 12.16 -33.67
N ASN A 258 -0.15 12.64 -32.44
CA ASN A 258 1.01 13.00 -31.62
C ASN A 258 1.43 11.90 -30.63
N ARG A 259 1.53 10.66 -31.09
CA ARG A 259 1.97 9.53 -30.26
C ARG A 259 3.48 9.40 -30.37
N ARG A 260 4.21 9.33 -29.25
CA ARG A 260 5.68 9.34 -29.26
C ARG A 260 6.30 8.36 -28.29
N VAL A 261 7.44 7.81 -28.70
CA VAL A 261 8.45 7.24 -27.79
C VAL A 261 9.61 8.22 -27.77
N VAL A 262 9.94 8.77 -26.59
CA VAL A 262 10.86 9.90 -26.46
C VAL A 262 12.02 9.53 -25.54
N ALA A 263 13.24 9.77 -26.00
CA ALA A 263 14.44 9.74 -25.17
C ALA A 263 14.73 11.14 -24.64
N LEU A 264 14.84 11.25 -23.31
CA LEU A 264 15.20 12.48 -22.61
C LEU A 264 16.60 12.36 -22.01
N ASN A 265 17.34 13.46 -21.99
CA ASN A 265 18.59 13.56 -21.25
C ASN A 265 18.35 13.83 -19.75
N GLY A 266 19.44 13.94 -18.97
CA GLY A 266 19.37 14.21 -17.54
C GLY A 266 18.75 15.57 -17.15
N ALA A 267 18.60 16.49 -18.10
CA ALA A 267 17.90 17.77 -17.92
C ALA A 267 16.42 17.72 -18.36
N GLY A 268 15.91 16.54 -18.75
CA GLY A 268 14.54 16.37 -19.24
C GLY A 268 14.32 16.90 -20.66
N THR A 269 15.38 17.17 -21.42
CA THR A 269 15.30 17.64 -22.81
C THR A 269 15.27 16.46 -23.77
N THR A 270 14.42 16.53 -24.80
CA THR A 270 14.34 15.51 -25.85
C THR A 270 15.62 15.47 -26.69
N GLU A 271 16.21 14.28 -26.82
CA GLU A 271 17.36 14.04 -27.69
C GLU A 271 16.96 13.32 -28.96
N THR A 272 16.15 12.27 -28.83
CA THR A 272 15.65 11.49 -29.96
C THR A 272 14.22 11.03 -29.72
N GLN A 273 13.49 10.75 -30.79
CA GLN A 273 12.11 10.32 -30.73
C GLN A 273 11.68 9.48 -31.93
N ILE A 274 10.72 8.60 -31.67
CA ILE A 274 9.90 7.95 -32.69
C ILE A 274 8.51 8.57 -32.57
N VAL A 275 8.07 9.25 -33.63
CA VAL A 275 6.74 9.85 -33.72
C VAL A 275 5.85 8.96 -34.58
N MET A 276 4.68 8.60 -34.06
CA MET A 276 3.69 7.75 -34.71
C MET A 276 2.45 8.60 -35.02
N ASP A 277 2.46 9.18 -36.21
CA ASP A 277 1.33 9.93 -36.77
C ASP A 277 0.22 8.99 -37.25
N ASN A 278 -0.87 9.52 -37.78
CA ASN A 278 -1.99 8.75 -38.30
C ASN A 278 -1.66 7.98 -39.58
N SER A 279 -0.71 8.48 -40.38
CA SER A 279 -0.34 7.89 -41.68
C SER A 279 1.16 7.63 -41.86
N GLU A 280 1.98 8.00 -40.88
CA GLU A 280 3.44 7.88 -40.99
C GLU A 280 4.12 7.66 -39.64
N ILE A 281 5.32 7.08 -39.70
CA ILE A 281 6.26 7.00 -38.58
C ILE A 281 7.46 7.89 -38.91
N ARG A 282 7.78 8.84 -38.03
CA ARG A 282 8.96 9.70 -38.17
C ARG A 282 10.03 9.31 -37.15
N LEU A 283 11.25 9.13 -37.64
CA LEU A 283 12.45 8.98 -36.83
C LEU A 283 13.15 10.34 -36.78
N ALA A 284 13.35 10.87 -35.57
CA ALA A 284 13.81 12.23 -35.40
C ALA A 284 14.74 12.40 -34.20
N GLY A 285 15.55 13.45 -34.24
CA GLY A 285 16.30 13.98 -33.10
C GLY A 285 15.40 14.81 -32.18
N ALA A 286 15.93 15.91 -31.66
CA ALA A 286 15.21 16.80 -30.73
C ALA A 286 13.92 17.39 -31.32
N THR A 287 13.86 17.61 -32.64
CA THR A 287 12.68 18.13 -33.36
C THR A 287 12.24 17.16 -34.44
N ASP A 288 10.93 16.97 -34.60
CA ASP A 288 10.31 16.05 -35.59
C ASP A 288 10.04 16.70 -36.95
N THR A 289 10.69 17.84 -37.20
CA THR A 289 10.60 18.65 -38.43
C THR A 289 11.98 19.18 -38.83
N GLY A 290 12.12 19.61 -40.08
CA GLY A 290 13.34 20.26 -40.58
C GLY A 290 14.58 19.37 -40.44
N ALA A 291 15.70 19.96 -40.02
CA ALA A 291 16.96 19.24 -39.85
C ALA A 291 16.93 18.16 -38.75
N GLY A 292 15.99 18.22 -37.82
CA GLY A 292 15.82 17.19 -36.79
C GLY A 292 15.05 15.96 -37.27
N LEU A 293 14.32 16.04 -38.38
CA LEU A 293 13.67 14.90 -39.00
C LEU A 293 14.70 14.11 -39.81
N TRP A 294 14.90 12.84 -39.49
CA TRP A 294 15.90 12.01 -40.16
C TRP A 294 15.27 11.14 -41.25
N ALA A 295 14.14 10.50 -40.94
CA ALA A 295 13.42 9.66 -41.87
C ALA A 295 11.92 9.63 -41.58
N THR A 296 11.15 9.47 -42.65
CA THR A 296 9.70 9.24 -42.61
C THR A 296 9.40 7.89 -43.26
N ILE A 297 8.63 7.05 -42.59
CA ILE A 297 8.14 5.76 -43.08
C ILE A 297 6.63 5.92 -43.29
N SER A 298 6.19 5.79 -44.53
CA SER A 298 4.78 5.92 -44.91
C SER A 298 4.44 4.96 -46.05
N ALA A 299 3.24 5.08 -46.61
CA ALA A 299 2.85 4.36 -47.83
C ALA A 299 3.76 4.71 -49.03
N ALA A 300 4.47 5.84 -49.00
CA ALA A 300 5.47 6.20 -50.02
C ALA A 300 6.82 5.49 -49.83
N GLY A 301 6.97 4.66 -48.79
CA GLY A 301 8.21 3.99 -48.43
C GLY A 301 8.99 4.74 -47.34
N ILE A 302 10.31 4.54 -47.34
CA ILE A 302 11.24 5.19 -46.40
C ILE A 302 11.87 6.40 -47.10
N VAL A 303 11.53 7.60 -46.66
CA VAL A 303 12.08 8.86 -47.17
C VAL A 303 13.04 9.42 -46.13
N THR A 304 14.32 9.55 -46.48
CA THR A 304 15.32 10.17 -45.60
C THR A 304 15.45 11.65 -45.93
N ASN A 305 15.52 12.50 -44.90
CA ASN A 305 15.74 13.94 -45.08
C ASN A 305 17.23 14.34 -45.05
N ILE A 306 18.12 13.34 -45.04
CA ILE A 306 19.58 13.51 -45.02
C ILE A 306 20.08 13.34 -46.46
N GLY A 307 20.62 14.40 -47.06
CA GLY A 307 21.25 14.37 -48.39
C GLY A 307 20.34 14.75 -49.56
N SER A 308 19.38 15.66 -49.38
CA SER A 308 18.57 16.15 -50.49
C SER A 308 19.44 16.81 -51.56
N CYS A 309 19.39 16.29 -52.78
CA CYS A 309 19.92 16.93 -53.98
C CYS A 309 19.32 18.33 -54.08
N THR A 310 20.16 19.34 -54.30
CA THR A 310 19.68 20.70 -54.56
C THR A 310 20.07 21.09 -55.97
N THR A 311 19.45 22.13 -56.52
CA THR A 311 19.89 22.68 -57.82
C THR A 311 21.35 23.16 -57.81
N ALA A 312 21.91 23.47 -56.63
CA ALA A 312 23.32 23.84 -56.46
C ALA A 312 24.27 22.63 -56.29
N ALA A 313 23.73 21.44 -56.05
CA ALA A 313 24.46 20.17 -55.95
C ALA A 313 23.57 19.06 -56.53
N PRO A 314 23.44 19.01 -57.87
CA PRO A 314 22.57 18.04 -58.53
C PRO A 314 23.11 16.63 -58.30
N CYS A 315 22.22 15.68 -58.05
CA CYS A 315 22.60 14.29 -57.87
C CYS A 315 23.01 13.59 -59.18
N ASP A 316 22.65 14.18 -60.32
CA ASP A 316 22.90 13.64 -61.67
C ASP A 316 24.03 14.41 -62.37
N ALA A 317 25.01 14.91 -61.60
CA ALA A 317 26.10 15.75 -62.13
C ALA A 317 26.93 15.05 -63.21
N VAL A 318 26.97 13.71 -63.25
CA VAL A 318 27.75 12.92 -64.21
C VAL A 318 27.32 13.17 -65.66
N PHE A 319 26.05 13.52 -65.89
CA PHE A 319 25.52 13.83 -67.22
C PHE A 319 25.71 15.29 -67.64
N ASP A 320 26.19 16.15 -66.74
CA ASP A 320 26.44 17.55 -67.02
C ASP A 320 27.94 17.79 -67.27
N PRO A 321 28.37 17.98 -68.53
CA PRO A 321 29.77 18.16 -68.88
C PRO A 321 30.38 19.46 -68.30
N ASP A 322 29.55 20.44 -67.94
CA ASP A 322 30.01 21.69 -67.31
C ASP A 322 30.29 21.49 -65.81
N LEU A 323 29.69 20.47 -65.19
CA LEU A 323 29.85 20.16 -63.76
C LEU A 323 30.74 18.95 -63.49
N TYR A 324 30.83 18.00 -64.43
CA TYR A 324 31.57 16.76 -64.23
C TYR A 324 32.24 16.26 -65.51
N THR A 325 33.57 16.11 -65.47
CA THR A 325 34.31 15.44 -66.54
C THR A 325 34.35 13.94 -66.30
N VAL A 326 33.65 13.20 -67.16
CA VAL A 326 33.63 11.73 -67.15
C VAL A 326 35.03 11.19 -67.53
N PRO A 327 35.65 10.32 -66.71
CA PRO A 327 36.94 9.71 -67.06
C PRO A 327 36.82 8.83 -68.30
N SER A 328 37.92 8.53 -68.99
CA SER A 328 37.86 7.57 -70.11
C SER A 328 37.55 6.16 -69.62
N ILE A 329 36.99 5.33 -70.50
CA ILE A 329 36.70 3.92 -70.21
C ILE A 329 37.94 3.22 -69.65
N GLU A 330 39.10 3.44 -70.26
CA GLU A 330 40.36 2.83 -69.84
C GLU A 330 40.84 3.35 -68.48
N ALA A 331 40.72 4.67 -68.23
CA ALA A 331 41.11 5.27 -66.97
C ALA A 331 40.25 4.76 -65.81
N HIS A 332 38.93 4.70 -65.99
CA HIS A 332 38.00 4.19 -64.97
C HIS A 332 38.18 2.69 -64.73
N ALA A 333 38.36 1.90 -65.80
CA ALA A 333 38.62 0.47 -65.68
C ALA A 333 39.92 0.17 -64.93
N ASN A 334 41.01 0.88 -65.25
CA ASN A 334 42.27 0.75 -64.52
C ASN A 334 42.08 1.05 -63.04
N GLN A 335 41.40 2.16 -62.72
CA GLN A 335 41.13 2.53 -61.34
C GLN A 335 40.28 1.50 -60.59
N MET A 336 39.27 0.92 -61.23
CA MET A 336 38.44 -0.15 -60.65
C MET A 336 39.26 -1.40 -60.34
N TRP A 337 40.09 -1.84 -61.28
CA TRP A 337 40.94 -3.03 -61.10
C TRP A 337 42.03 -2.81 -60.05
N ASP A 338 42.66 -1.62 -60.02
CA ASP A 338 43.67 -1.25 -59.03
C ASP A 338 43.06 -1.17 -57.62
N ASN A 339 41.84 -0.65 -57.50
CA ASN A 339 41.14 -0.50 -56.22
C ASN A 339 40.53 -1.82 -55.71
N GLY A 340 40.10 -2.70 -56.61
CA GLY A 340 39.30 -3.88 -56.28
C GLY A 340 37.85 -3.56 -55.90
N TYR A 341 37.35 -2.37 -56.24
CA TYR A 341 35.98 -1.92 -56.04
C TYR A 341 35.64 -0.78 -57.00
N LEU A 342 34.34 -0.49 -57.15
CA LEU A 342 33.86 0.63 -57.97
C LEU A 342 34.27 1.98 -57.34
N PRO A 343 35.03 2.84 -58.05
CA PRO A 343 35.68 4.03 -57.48
C PRO A 343 34.77 4.95 -56.65
N ALA A 344 33.59 5.32 -57.15
CA ALA A 344 32.66 6.19 -56.46
C ALA A 344 31.98 5.50 -55.28
N VAL A 345 31.64 4.21 -55.41
CA VAL A 345 31.04 3.40 -54.32
C VAL A 345 32.02 3.25 -53.16
N GLY A 346 33.32 3.11 -53.46
CA GLY A 346 34.36 2.89 -52.47
C GLY A 346 34.40 1.45 -51.93
N PRO A 347 35.37 1.11 -51.07
CA PRO A 347 35.54 -0.24 -50.57
C PRO A 347 34.41 -0.64 -49.62
N THR A 348 34.15 -1.94 -49.53
CA THR A 348 33.29 -2.53 -48.49
C THR A 348 34.20 -3.35 -47.57
N LEU A 349 34.60 -2.75 -46.46
CA LEU A 349 35.58 -3.33 -45.54
C LEU A 349 34.90 -4.33 -44.60
N GLN A 350 35.52 -5.49 -44.42
CA GLN A 350 35.03 -6.51 -43.51
C GLN A 350 34.99 -5.99 -42.07
N GLY A 351 33.83 -6.13 -41.40
CA GLY A 351 33.65 -5.74 -40.00
C GLY A 351 33.48 -4.24 -39.75
N GLN A 352 33.49 -3.39 -40.79
CA GLN A 352 33.25 -1.96 -40.66
C GLN A 352 31.78 -1.63 -40.97
N PRO A 353 31.18 -0.64 -40.28
CA PRO A 353 29.83 -0.18 -40.58
C PRO A 353 29.77 0.44 -41.99
N VAL A 354 28.69 0.15 -42.72
CA VAL A 354 28.43 0.69 -44.06
C VAL A 354 27.22 1.61 -44.01
N ASN A 355 27.38 2.84 -44.48
CA ASN A 355 26.25 3.73 -44.71
C ASN A 355 25.57 3.35 -46.04
N VAL A 356 24.42 2.67 -45.93
CA VAL A 356 23.68 2.15 -47.09
C VAL A 356 23.20 3.27 -48.01
N MET A 357 22.73 4.39 -47.46
CA MET A 357 22.24 5.53 -48.26
C MET A 357 23.36 6.13 -49.11
N THR A 358 24.55 6.31 -48.50
CA THR A 358 25.73 6.80 -49.23
C THR A 358 26.16 5.81 -50.31
N LYS A 359 26.17 4.50 -50.01
CA LYS A 359 26.49 3.47 -51.01
C LYS A 359 25.49 3.45 -52.15
N MET A 360 24.18 3.49 -51.89
CA MET A 360 23.14 3.51 -52.92
C MET A 360 23.29 4.71 -53.84
N THR A 361 23.50 5.91 -53.27
CA THR A 361 23.72 7.13 -54.07
C THR A 361 24.97 7.03 -54.93
N ARG A 362 26.05 6.41 -54.41
CA ARG A 362 27.29 6.20 -55.18
C ARG A 362 27.18 5.07 -56.21
N ILE A 363 26.31 4.08 -55.98
CA ILE A 363 26.00 3.06 -56.99
C ILE A 363 25.27 3.72 -58.16
N LEU A 364 24.34 4.65 -57.89
CA LEU A 364 23.72 5.44 -58.96
C LEU A 364 24.80 6.16 -59.79
N ASN A 365 25.76 6.82 -59.13
CA ASN A 365 26.88 7.47 -59.84
C ASN A 365 27.66 6.50 -60.77
N GLU A 366 28.01 5.30 -60.30
CA GLU A 366 28.69 4.30 -61.16
C GLU A 366 27.81 3.76 -62.28
N LEU A 367 26.49 3.65 -62.04
CA LEU A 367 25.55 3.30 -63.10
C LEU A 367 25.48 4.39 -64.17
N GLU A 368 25.57 5.66 -63.81
CA GLU A 368 25.64 6.77 -64.77
C GLU A 368 26.90 6.66 -65.64
N HIS A 369 28.07 6.43 -65.05
CA HIS A 369 29.30 6.16 -65.81
C HIS A 369 29.14 4.99 -66.76
N ALA A 370 28.58 3.87 -66.30
CA ALA A 370 28.38 2.69 -67.12
C ALA A 370 27.51 2.98 -68.36
N HIS A 371 26.43 3.76 -68.21
CA HIS A 371 25.56 4.13 -69.34
C HIS A 371 26.27 5.03 -70.36
N ILE A 372 27.11 5.97 -69.90
CA ILE A 372 27.92 6.82 -70.79
C ILE A 372 28.95 5.98 -71.56
N TYR A 373 29.63 5.05 -70.89
CA TYR A 373 30.61 4.17 -71.55
C TYR A 373 29.95 3.22 -72.57
N ILE A 374 28.76 2.70 -72.26
CA ILE A 374 27.99 1.89 -73.21
C ILE A 374 27.67 2.70 -74.46
N ASP A 375 27.23 3.95 -74.33
CA ASP A 375 26.96 4.82 -75.48
C ASP A 375 28.23 5.11 -76.31
N GLN A 376 29.34 5.46 -75.65
CA GLN A 376 30.63 5.68 -76.31
C GLN A 376 31.09 4.44 -77.12
N LEU A 377 30.95 3.24 -76.54
CA LEU A 377 31.28 1.99 -77.22
C LEU A 377 30.34 1.73 -78.41
N ASN A 378 29.04 1.98 -78.25
CA ASN A 378 28.06 1.82 -79.32
C ASN A 378 28.33 2.76 -80.51
N GLN A 379 28.67 4.03 -80.23
CA GLN A 379 29.08 4.98 -81.26
C GLN A 379 30.34 4.50 -81.99
N ARG A 380 31.33 3.99 -81.26
CA ARG A 380 32.55 3.43 -81.86
C ARG A 380 32.28 2.21 -82.72
N ILE A 381 31.41 1.29 -82.28
CA ILE A 381 30.99 0.12 -83.06
C ILE A 381 30.29 0.57 -84.34
N SER A 382 29.35 1.50 -84.26
CA SER A 382 28.63 2.04 -85.42
C SER A 382 29.58 2.65 -86.46
N GLN A 383 30.61 3.38 -86.00
CA GLN A 383 31.66 3.90 -86.88
C GLN A 383 32.48 2.79 -87.54
N LEU A 384 32.86 1.76 -86.79
CA LEU A 384 33.61 0.60 -87.31
C LEU A 384 32.79 -0.21 -88.34
N GLU A 385 31.50 -0.43 -88.08
CA GLU A 385 30.59 -1.11 -89.01
C GLU A 385 30.45 -0.32 -90.31
N THR A 386 30.27 1.00 -90.22
CA THR A 386 30.20 1.88 -91.40
C THR A 386 31.50 1.85 -92.22
N GLN A 387 32.65 1.79 -91.56
CA GLN A 387 33.96 1.66 -92.23
C GLN A 387 34.16 0.29 -92.90
N THR A 388 33.51 -0.76 -92.40
CA THR A 388 33.61 -2.11 -92.94
C THR A 388 32.70 -2.32 -94.16
N VAL A 389 31.66 -1.51 -94.32
CA VAL A 389 30.74 -1.52 -95.49
C VAL A 389 31.30 -0.76 -96.71
N ILE A 390 32.34 0.07 -96.51
CA ILE A 390 32.96 0.90 -97.57
C ILE A 390 34.23 0.22 -98.16
N LYS A 391 34.61 -0.95 -97.67
CA LYS A 391 35.61 -1.85 -98.29
C LYS A 391 34.90 -3.02 -98.97
#